data_AF-A0A965FBJ8-F1
#
_entry.id   AF-A0A965FBJ8-F1
#
_cell.length_a   1.000
_cell.length_b   1.000
_cell.length_c   1.000
_cell.angle_alpha   90.00
_cell.angle_beta   90.00
_cell.angle_gamma   90.00
#
_symmetry.space_group_name_H-M   'P 1'
#
loop_
_entity.id
_entity.type
_entity.pdbx_description
1 polymer ?
#
loop_
_entity_poly.entity_id
_entity_poly.type
_entity_poly.pdbx_seq_one_letter_code
_entity_poly.pdbx_strand_id
1 'polypeptide(L)' 'MRLGQASPARATTRLRALLKEPAPLILPGCFNAMSARILEHAGFPALYMSGYGTSLNLLGLPDAGLIT' A
#
# COMPACT_ATOMS: atom_id res chain seq x y z
N MET A 1 3.65 7.74 6.60
CA MET A 1 3.39 6.58 7.49
C MET A 1 4.71 6.04 8.03
N ARG A 2 4.73 5.16 9.04
CA ARG A 2 5.91 4.36 9.38
C ARG A 2 5.60 2.87 9.38
N LEU A 3 6.26 2.08 8.53
CA LEU A 3 6.01 0.64 8.37
C LEU A 3 6.80 -0.17 9.40
N GLY A 4 6.18 -1.21 9.96
CA GLY A 4 6.79 -2.09 10.96
C GLY A 4 6.96 -1.46 12.35
N GLN A 5 6.32 -0.32 12.61
CA GLN A 5 6.30 0.36 13.90
C GLN A 5 4.90 0.31 14.50
N ALA A 6 4.81 0.17 15.82
CA ALA A 6 3.52 0.22 16.52
C ALA A 6 2.91 1.63 16.37
N SER A 7 1.63 1.70 16.03
CA SER A 7 0.87 2.94 15.94
C SER A 7 -0.27 2.92 16.96
N PRO A 8 -0.53 4.03 17.68
CA PRO A 8 -1.60 4.09 18.68
C PRO A 8 -3.00 3.95 18.07
N ALA A 9 -3.17 4.31 16.80
CA ALA A 9 -4.41 4.12 16.04
C ALA A 9 -4.30 2.92 15.08
N ARG A 10 -5.40 2.17 14.96
CA ARG A 10 -5.57 1.12 13.94
C ARG A 10 -5.39 1.70 12.53
N ALA A 11 -4.78 0.92 11.63
CA ALA A 11 -4.56 1.32 10.24
C ALA A 11 -5.88 1.73 9.53
N THR A 12 -6.98 1.01 9.80
CA THR A 12 -8.30 1.33 9.26
C THR A 12 -8.85 2.66 9.75
N THR A 13 -8.66 3.01 11.03
CA THR A 13 -9.05 4.31 11.59
C THR A 13 -8.28 5.44 10.90
N ARG A 14 -6.97 5.25 10.71
CA ARG A 14 -6.11 6.23 10.05
C ARG A 14 -6.47 6.43 8.58
N LEU A 15 -6.76 5.35 7.83
CA LEU A 15 -7.24 5.45 6.45
C LEU A 15 -8.56 6.22 6.37
N ARG A 16 -9.52 5.95 7.27
CA ARG A 16 -10.78 6.69 7.32
C ARG A 16 -10.58 8.17 7.62
N ALA A 17 -9.57 8.55 8.40
CA ALA A 17 -9.24 9.94 8.63
C ALA A 17 -8.72 10.61 7.35
N LEU A 18 -7.77 9.97 6.65
CA LEU A 18 -7.23 10.47 5.38
C LEU A 18 -8.30 10.63 4.29
N LEU A 19 -9.26 9.69 4.21
CA LEU A 19 -10.36 9.76 3.24
C LEU A 19 -11.38 10.88 3.51
N LYS A 20 -11.38 11.47 4.71
CA LYS A 20 -12.25 12.60 5.05
C LYS A 20 -11.63 13.96 4.69
N GLU A 21 -10.35 13.99 4.35
CA GLU A 21 -9.70 15.22 3.92
C GLU A 21 -10.29 15.69 2.58
N PRO A 22 -10.41 17.00 2.35
CA PRO A 22 -10.99 17.53 1.12
C PRO A 22 -10.10 17.31 -0.11
N ALA A 23 -8.80 17.09 0.10
CA ALA A 23 -7.85 16.84 -0.97
C ALA A 23 -7.89 15.38 -1.43
N PRO A 24 -7.68 15.10 -2.72
CA PRO A 24 -7.54 13.73 -3.21
C PRO A 24 -6.37 13.01 -2.51
N LEU A 25 -6.66 11.85 -1.93
CA LEU A 25 -5.64 11.00 -1.31
C LEU A 25 -4.85 10.25 -2.40
N ILE A 26 -3.56 10.55 -2.54
CA ILE A 26 -2.68 9.85 -3.47
C ILE A 26 -2.15 8.56 -2.82
N LEU A 27 -2.45 7.43 -3.47
CA LEU A 27 -2.06 6.09 -3.03
C LEU A 27 -1.19 5.40 -4.10
N PRO A 28 0.15 5.52 -4.03
CA PRO A 28 1.01 4.83 -4.96
C PRO A 28 0.93 3.30 -4.78
N GLY A 29 1.05 2.58 -5.89
CA GLY A 29 1.05 1.13 -5.94
C GLY A 29 2.39 0.52 -5.52
N CYS A 30 2.37 -0.50 -4.67
CA CYS A 30 3.49 -1.37 -4.36
C CYS A 30 3.11 -2.85 -4.56
N PHE A 31 4.10 -3.73 -4.62
CA PHE A 31 3.90 -5.16 -4.83
C PHE A 31 4.82 -6.05 -3.97
N ASN A 32 5.69 -5.44 -3.17
CA ASN A 32 6.54 -6.13 -2.21
C ASN A 32 6.98 -5.18 -1.07
N ALA A 33 7.66 -5.71 -0.05
CA ALA A 33 8.11 -4.91 1.08
C ALA A 33 9.12 -3.82 0.69
N MET A 34 10.01 -4.08 -0.26
CA MET A 34 11.03 -3.11 -0.70
C MET A 34 10.38 -1.88 -1.36
N SER A 35 9.46 -2.08 -2.29
CA SER A 35 8.69 -1.00 -2.93
C SER A 35 7.87 -0.21 -1.90
N ALA A 36 7.26 -0.89 -0.92
CA ALA A 36 6.54 -0.21 0.16
C ALA A 36 7.46 0.68 1.02
N ARG A 37 8.69 0.25 1.32
CA ARG A 37 9.69 1.04 2.06
C ARG A 37 10.17 2.27 1.29
N ILE A 38 10.32 2.14 -0.03
CA ILE A 38 10.67 3.29 -0.89
C ILE A 38 9.57 4.35 -0.82
N LEU A 39 8.30 3.93 -0.92
CA LEU A 39 7.16 4.86 -0.85
C LEU A 39 6.97 5.45 0.55
N GLU A 40 7.28 4.70 1.60
CA GLU A 40 7.36 5.22 2.96
C GLU A 40 8.39 6.34 3.07
N HIS A 41 9.60 6.14 2.54
CA HIS A 41 10.66 7.15 2.53
C HIS A 41 10.32 8.36 1.66
N ALA A 42 9.56 8.17 0.57
CA ALA A 42 9.02 9.24 -0.25
C ALA A 42 7.92 10.07 0.46
N GLY A 43 7.51 9.69 1.67
CA GLY A 43 6.62 10.48 2.52
C GLY A 43 5.13 10.22 2.32
N PHE A 44 4.74 9.21 1.53
CA PHE A 44 3.32 8.94 1.31
C PHE A 44 2.60 8.52 2.61
N PRO A 45 1.39 9.05 2.85
CA PRO A 45 0.65 8.76 4.08
C PRO A 45 0.02 7.36 4.06
N ALA A 46 -0.23 6.79 2.90
CA ALA A 46 -0.74 5.44 2.70
C ALA A 46 -0.31 4.93 1.32
N LEU A 47 -0.48 3.63 1.08
CA LEU A 47 -0.14 2.97 -0.18
C LEU A 47 -1.17 1.90 -0.52
N TYR A 48 -1.18 1.49 -1.78
CA TYR A 48 -2.03 0.46 -2.33
C TYR A 48 -1.17 -0.74 -2.75
N MET A 49 -1.59 -1.95 -2.43
CA MET A 49 -0.92 -3.17 -2.91
C MET A 49 -1.58 -3.63 -4.20
N SER A 50 -0.83 -3.63 -5.29
CA SER A 50 -1.31 -3.99 -6.63
C SER A 50 -1.49 -5.51 -6.77
N GLY A 51 -2.65 -5.96 -7.24
CA GLY A 51 -2.90 -7.36 -7.60
C GLY A 51 -1.98 -7.84 -8.71
N TYR A 52 -2.00 -7.18 -9.87
CA TYR A 52 -1.10 -7.45 -10.99
C TYR A 52 0.38 -7.47 -10.63
N GLY A 53 0.86 -6.45 -9.92
CA GLY A 53 2.25 -6.39 -9.48
C GLY A 53 2.60 -7.56 -8.55
N THR A 54 1.68 -7.94 -7.66
CA THR A 54 1.85 -9.08 -6.76
C THR A 54 1.89 -10.41 -7.53
N SER A 55 1.00 -10.61 -8.51
CA SER A 55 0.96 -11.83 -9.35
C SER A 55 2.25 -12.03 -10.12
N LEU A 56 2.74 -10.99 -10.80
CA LEU A 56 4.01 -11.06 -11.52
C LEU A 56 5.19 -11.27 -10.58
N ASN A 57 5.24 -10.55 -9.46
CA ASN A 57 6.37 -10.65 -8.54
C ASN A 57 6.42 -12.00 -7.82
N LEU A 58 5.27 -12.58 -7.48
CA LEU A 58 5.20 -13.85 -6.72
C LEU A 58 5.25 -15.08 -7.62
N LEU A 59 4.52 -15.07 -8.75
CA LEU A 59 4.34 -16.25 -9.60
C LEU A 59 4.94 -16.08 -11.01
N GLY A 60 5.25 -14.86 -11.44
CA GLY A 60 5.62 -14.59 -12.84
C GLY A 60 4.46 -14.74 -13.83
N LEU A 61 3.22 -14.73 -13.34
CA LEU A 61 2.01 -14.99 -14.13
C LEU A 61 1.14 -13.73 -14.28
N PRO A 62 0.33 -13.64 -15.36
CA PRO A 62 -0.61 -12.53 -15.55
C PRO A 62 -1.66 -12.48 -14.43
N ASP A 63 -2.26 -11.30 -14.24
CA ASP A 63 -3.36 -11.09 -13.29
C ASP A 63 -4.66 -11.71 -13.81
N ALA A 64 -4.80 -13.01 -13.60
CA ALA A 64 -5.93 -13.83 -14.03
C ALA A 64 -6.60 -14.55 -12.84
N GLY A 65 -6.47 -14.01 -11.63
CA GLY A 65 -7.01 -14.62 -10.41
C GLY A 65 -6.29 -15.91 -9.99
N LEU A 66 -5.01 -16.05 -10.35
CA LEU A 66 -4.20 -17.23 -10.06
C LEU A 66 -3.52 -17.18 -8.67
N ILE A 67 -3.43 -15.99 -8.06
CA ILE A 67 -2.91 -15.79 -6.70
C ILE A 67 -4.01 -16.01 -5.64
N THR A 68 -3.67 -16.55 -4.47
CA THR A 68 -4.60 -16.85 -3.36
C THR A 68 -4.09 -16.36 -2.02
#